data_AF-A0A5H2YHM6-F1
#
_entry.id   AF-A0A5H2YHM6-F1
#
_cell.length_a   1.000
_cell.length_b   1.000
_cell.length_c   1.000
_cell.angle_alpha   90.00
_cell.angle_beta   90.00
_cell.angle_gamma   90.00
#
_symmetry.space_group_name_H-M   'P 1'
#
loop_
_entity.id
_entity.type
_entity.pdbx_description
1 polymer ?
#
loop_
_entity_poly.entity_id
_entity_poly.type
_entity_poly.pdbx_seq_one_letter_code
_entity_poly.pdbx_strand_id
1 'polypeptide(L)'
;MHTYNEANTHELILAHQHRVQLYEQAKRNADSGFLHNEYDRKRYLDELFSHRVIAQLSEVKAELASHGYGSELEIKTEQLEHNNMVVDVIYEVVFTFNGTPVNDPPISSDDSQMVFFTQSGSTYLACRYKTALVSSQIQALYFDDEGYSHFLAQVGSKTLWHEHTHSHSELSSLISDFIALNFIQKRANLSRI
;
A
#
# COMPACT_ATOMS: atom_id res chain seq x y z
N MET A 1 -17.05 -36.68 8.24
CA MET A 1 -16.78 -35.89 9.47
C MET A 1 -16.10 -34.61 9.03
N HIS A 2 -16.85 -33.51 8.95
CA HIS A 2 -16.28 -32.18 8.73
C HIS A 2 -15.87 -31.63 10.10
N THR A 3 -14.58 -31.63 10.41
CA THR A 3 -14.03 -30.79 11.48
C THR A 3 -14.10 -29.35 10.99
N TYR A 4 -15.23 -28.70 11.26
CA TYR A 4 -15.29 -27.25 11.20
C TYR A 4 -14.39 -26.69 12.28
N ASN A 5 -13.48 -25.84 11.84
CA ASN A 5 -12.36 -25.24 12.53
C ASN A 5 -12.85 -24.37 13.71
N GLU A 6 -12.70 -24.82 14.96
CA GLU A 6 -12.99 -24.02 16.17
C GLU A 6 -11.88 -22.99 16.51
N ALA A 7 -10.81 -22.95 15.70
CA ALA A 7 -9.75 -21.94 15.75
C ALA A 7 -10.21 -20.51 15.34
N ASN A 8 -11.49 -20.30 15.04
CA ASN A 8 -11.84 -19.30 14.03
C ASN A 8 -11.90 -17.84 14.54
N THR A 9 -12.60 -17.55 15.64
CA THR A 9 -12.84 -16.14 16.03
C THR A 9 -11.77 -15.60 16.98
N HIS A 10 -11.29 -16.43 17.90
CA HIS A 10 -10.30 -16.00 18.90
C HIS A 10 -8.97 -15.63 18.24
N GLU A 11 -8.49 -16.45 17.31
CA GLU A 11 -7.24 -16.18 16.59
C GLU A 11 -7.34 -14.94 15.71
N LEU A 12 -8.50 -14.68 15.09
CA LEU A 12 -8.74 -13.44 14.36
C LEU A 12 -8.69 -12.20 15.27
N ILE A 13 -9.25 -12.29 16.49
CA ILE A 13 -9.18 -11.22 17.49
C ILE A 13 -7.73 -10.98 17.90
N LEU A 14 -6.97 -12.03 18.22
CA LEU A 14 -5.56 -11.91 18.60
C LEU A 14 -4.70 -11.32 17.48
N ALA A 15 -4.91 -11.79 16.23
CA ALA A 15 -4.21 -11.25 15.07
C ALA A 15 -4.54 -9.76 14.85
N HIS A 16 -5.79 -9.36 15.03
CA HIS A 16 -6.19 -7.96 14.96
C HIS A 16 -5.53 -7.12 16.07
N GLN A 17 -5.58 -7.57 17.32
CA GLN A 17 -4.95 -6.88 18.45
C GLN A 17 -3.44 -6.72 18.23
N HIS A 18 -2.77 -7.75 17.75
CA HIS A 18 -1.35 -7.70 17.43
C HIS A 18 -1.04 -6.69 16.32
N ARG A 19 -1.84 -6.66 15.24
CA ARG A 19 -1.69 -5.64 14.17
C ARG A 19 -1.86 -4.22 14.69
N VAL A 20 -2.85 -3.98 15.56
CA VAL A 20 -3.05 -2.66 16.19
C VAL A 20 -1.84 -2.25 17.03
N GLN A 21 -1.23 -3.18 17.76
CA GLN A 21 -0.03 -2.90 18.54
C GLN A 21 1.16 -2.52 17.65
N LEU A 22 1.38 -3.27 16.57
CA LEU A 22 2.44 -2.97 15.59
C LEU A 22 2.22 -1.61 14.93
N TYR A 23 0.97 -1.29 14.56
CA TYR A 23 0.62 0.00 13.99
C TYR A 23 0.92 1.16 14.94
N GLU A 24 0.51 1.06 16.20
CA GLU A 24 0.78 2.10 17.20
C GLU A 24 2.28 2.22 17.55
N GLN A 25 3.04 1.13 17.43
CA GLN A 25 4.50 1.19 17.53
C GLN A 25 5.12 1.93 16.33
N ALA A 26 4.76 1.55 15.11
CA ALA A 26 5.20 2.18 13.87
C ALA A 26 4.94 3.68 13.89
N LYS A 27 3.73 4.07 14.28
CA LYS A 27 3.33 5.46 14.43
C LYS A 27 4.20 6.22 15.41
N ARG A 28 4.42 5.68 16.62
CA ARG A 28 5.28 6.33 17.63
C ARG A 28 6.72 6.48 17.15
N ASN A 29 7.23 5.51 16.41
CA ASN A 29 8.58 5.56 15.84
C ASN A 29 8.66 6.63 14.75
N ALA A 30 7.67 6.71 13.85
CA ALA A 30 7.60 7.76 12.83
C ALA A 30 7.39 9.17 13.41
N ASP A 31 6.63 9.29 14.50
CA ASP A 31 6.38 10.57 15.19
C ASP A 31 7.62 11.02 16.00
N SER A 32 8.44 10.09 16.50
CA SER A 32 9.68 10.40 17.22
C SER A 32 10.88 10.61 16.29
N GLY A 33 10.86 9.97 15.12
CA GLY A 33 11.78 10.19 14.01
C GLY A 33 11.51 11.53 13.33
N PHE A 34 12.06 12.62 13.86
CA PHE A 34 11.95 13.93 13.22
C PHE A 34 12.84 14.05 11.96
N LEU A 35 12.22 13.98 10.78
CA LEU A 35 12.83 14.51 9.55
C LEU A 35 12.60 16.02 9.49
N HIS A 36 13.65 16.78 9.80
CA HIS A 36 13.53 18.22 10.04
C HIS A 36 13.22 19.04 8.78
N ASN A 37 13.66 18.62 7.60
CA ASN A 37 13.40 19.34 6.36
C ASN A 37 12.51 18.54 5.39
N GLU A 38 11.83 19.26 4.50
CA GLU A 38 10.89 18.67 3.53
C GLU A 38 11.58 17.80 2.48
N TYR A 39 12.82 18.11 2.13
CA TYR A 39 13.61 17.36 1.16
C TYR A 39 13.83 15.91 1.64
N ASP A 40 14.31 15.75 2.86
CA ASP A 40 14.57 14.45 3.48
C ASP A 40 13.27 13.66 3.67
N ARG A 41 12.17 14.34 4.04
CA ARG A 41 10.84 13.70 4.11
C ARG A 41 10.41 13.13 2.78
N LYS A 42 10.42 13.94 1.72
CA LYS A 42 9.98 13.50 0.39
C LYS A 42 10.85 12.38 -0.16
N ARG A 43 12.18 12.47 0.04
CA ARG A 43 13.10 11.38 -0.29
C ARG A 43 12.83 10.09 0.47
N TYR A 44 12.55 10.18 1.77
CA TYR A 44 12.21 9.00 2.57
C TYR A 44 10.90 8.35 2.08
N LEU A 45 9.89 9.16 1.79
CA LEU A 45 8.62 8.65 1.25
C LEU A 45 8.78 8.04 -0.16
N ASP A 46 9.65 8.60 -1.00
CA ASP A 46 10.02 8.05 -2.31
C ASP A 46 10.62 6.64 -2.21
N GLU A 47 11.49 6.44 -1.23
CA GLU A 47 12.07 5.12 -0.92
C GLU A 47 10.99 4.13 -0.46
N LEU A 48 10.05 4.56 0.41
CA LEU A 48 8.93 3.73 0.83
C LEU A 48 8.01 3.36 -0.34
N PHE A 49 7.74 4.29 -1.26
CA PHE A 49 7.01 3.98 -2.49
C PHE A 49 7.72 2.92 -3.32
N SER A 50 9.00 3.13 -3.60
CA SER A 50 9.79 2.26 -4.47
C SER A 50 9.93 0.84 -3.90
N HIS A 51 10.30 0.73 -2.62
CA HIS A 51 10.69 -0.54 -2.01
C HIS A 51 9.57 -1.27 -1.28
N ARG A 52 8.46 -0.59 -0.94
CA ARG A 52 7.31 -1.22 -0.28
C ARG A 52 6.09 -1.24 -1.18
N VAL A 53 5.57 -0.07 -1.54
CA VAL A 53 4.27 0.05 -2.22
C VAL A 53 4.35 -0.53 -3.64
N ILE A 54 5.27 -0.05 -4.46
CA ILE A 54 5.40 -0.47 -5.86
C ILE A 54 5.84 -1.92 -5.94
N ALA A 55 6.79 -2.34 -5.10
CA ALA A 55 7.24 -3.73 -5.05
C ALA A 55 6.06 -4.69 -4.80
N GLN A 56 5.28 -4.44 -3.75
CA GLN A 56 4.16 -5.31 -3.39
C GLN A 56 3.01 -5.24 -4.41
N LEU A 57 2.69 -4.07 -4.95
CA LEU A 57 1.66 -3.95 -6.00
C LEU A 57 2.09 -4.62 -7.31
N SER A 58 3.38 -4.65 -7.61
CA SER A 58 3.93 -5.35 -8.77
C SER A 58 3.80 -6.86 -8.62
N GLU A 59 4.06 -7.41 -7.43
CA GLU A 59 3.82 -8.83 -7.11
C GLU A 59 2.34 -9.19 -7.28
N VAL A 60 1.45 -8.39 -6.70
CA VAL A 60 -0.01 -8.59 -6.79
C VAL A 60 -0.48 -8.50 -8.25
N LYS A 61 0.03 -7.54 -9.02
CA LYS A 61 -0.25 -7.42 -10.45
C LYS A 61 0.18 -8.65 -11.23
N ALA A 62 1.37 -9.19 -10.96
CA ALA A 62 1.85 -10.41 -11.60
C ALA A 62 1.00 -11.63 -11.22
N GLU A 63 0.60 -11.75 -9.95
CA GLU A 63 -0.29 -12.81 -9.47
C GLU A 63 -1.66 -12.73 -10.15
N LEU A 64 -2.31 -11.57 -10.17
CA LEU A 64 -3.58 -11.35 -10.86
C LEU A 64 -3.50 -11.70 -12.35
N ALA A 65 -2.43 -11.29 -13.04
CA ALA A 65 -2.21 -11.61 -14.44
C ALA A 65 -2.06 -13.13 -14.67
N SER A 66 -1.37 -13.84 -13.76
CA SER A 66 -1.24 -15.31 -13.83
C SER A 66 -2.59 -16.05 -13.74
N HIS A 67 -3.59 -15.40 -13.12
CA HIS A 67 -4.96 -15.89 -13.01
C HIS A 67 -5.91 -15.30 -14.07
N GLY A 68 -5.38 -14.57 -15.07
CA GLY A 68 -6.14 -14.03 -16.19
C GLY A 68 -6.88 -12.71 -15.89
N TYR A 69 -6.52 -12.01 -14.82
CA TYR A 69 -7.07 -10.72 -14.46
C TYR A 69 -6.17 -9.56 -14.89
N GLY A 70 -6.78 -8.49 -15.40
CA GLY A 70 -6.08 -7.25 -15.75
C GLY A 70 -6.01 -6.29 -14.56
N SER A 71 -4.86 -5.64 -14.38
CA SER A 71 -4.69 -4.52 -13.45
C SER A 71 -3.66 -3.51 -13.95
N GLU A 72 -3.84 -2.26 -13.56
CA GLU A 72 -2.97 -1.15 -13.96
C GLU A 72 -2.29 -0.53 -12.74
N LEU A 73 -1.07 -0.05 -12.95
CA LEU A 73 -0.27 0.63 -11.94
C LEU A 73 0.26 1.91 -12.57
N GLU A 74 -0.16 3.05 -12.06
CA GLU A 74 0.28 4.38 -12.46
C GLU A 74 1.13 4.99 -11.34
N ILE A 75 2.28 5.54 -11.69
CA ILE A 75 3.21 6.17 -10.74
C ILE A 75 3.34 7.63 -11.15
N LYS A 76 3.08 8.54 -10.21
CA LYS A 76 3.22 9.98 -10.42
C LYS A 76 4.37 10.53 -9.61
N THR A 77 5.21 11.30 -10.30
CA THR A 77 6.42 11.89 -9.74
C THR A 77 6.37 13.41 -9.82
N GLU A 78 7.03 14.07 -8.88
CA GLU A 78 7.25 15.51 -8.89
C GLU A 78 8.75 15.80 -8.78
N GLN A 79 9.17 16.97 -9.26
CA GLN A 79 10.55 17.42 -9.14
C GLN A 79 10.79 18.07 -7.78
N LEU A 80 11.81 17.59 -7.09
CA LEU A 80 12.27 18.11 -5.82
C LEU A 80 13.63 18.76 -6.00
N GLU A 81 13.69 20.07 -5.75
CA GLU A 81 14.91 20.87 -5.86
C GLU A 81 15.55 21.11 -4.50
N HIS A 82 16.85 20.86 -4.36
CA HIS A 82 17.63 21.17 -3.16
C HIS A 82 19.11 21.40 -3.49
N ASN A 83 19.67 22.54 -3.07
CA ASN A 83 21.10 22.87 -3.22
C ASN A 83 21.67 22.61 -4.64
N ASN A 84 20.98 23.10 -5.68
CA ASN A 84 21.29 22.88 -7.11
C ASN A 84 21.17 21.44 -7.62
N MET A 85 20.57 20.54 -6.84
CA MET A 85 20.19 19.20 -7.30
C MET A 85 18.69 19.14 -7.55
N VAL A 86 18.30 18.49 -8.64
CA VAL A 86 16.90 18.18 -8.97
C VAL A 86 16.77 16.66 -8.97
N VAL A 87 15.83 16.14 -8.18
CA VAL A 87 15.51 14.71 -8.14
C VAL A 87 14.01 14.52 -8.36
N ASP A 88 13.63 13.55 -9.18
CA ASP A 88 12.24 13.12 -9.28
C ASP A 88 11.91 12.25 -8.08
N VAL A 89 10.82 12.56 -7.38
CA VAL A 89 10.32 11.80 -6.24
C VAL A 89 8.88 11.38 -6.48
N ILE A 90 8.52 10.17 -6.07
CA ILE A 90 7.16 9.66 -6.17
C ILE A 90 6.28 10.35 -5.12
N TYR A 91 5.17 10.93 -5.55
CA TYR A 91 4.19 11.53 -4.63
C TYR A 91 2.85 10.80 -4.61
N GLU A 92 2.55 10.01 -5.65
CA GLU A 92 1.30 9.25 -5.77
C GLU A 92 1.50 7.96 -6.58
N VAL A 93 0.88 6.88 -6.15
CA VAL A 93 0.78 5.60 -6.87
C VAL A 93 -0.68 5.18 -6.90
N VAL A 94 -1.20 4.92 -8.11
CA VAL A 94 -2.58 4.47 -8.33
C VAL A 94 -2.56 3.04 -8.84
N PHE A 95 -3.26 2.15 -8.14
CA PHE A 95 -3.49 0.78 -8.54
C PHE A 95 -4.96 0.59 -8.92
N THR A 96 -5.18 0.15 -10.16
CA THR A 96 -6.51 -0.02 -10.73
C THR A 96 -6.79 -1.49 -10.95
N PHE A 97 -7.91 -1.98 -10.41
CA PHE A 97 -8.34 -3.36 -10.53
C PHE A 97 -9.86 -3.46 -10.40
N ASN A 98 -10.52 -4.12 -11.36
CA ASN A 98 -11.99 -4.17 -11.42
C ASN A 98 -12.57 -5.59 -11.19
N GLY A 99 -11.75 -6.55 -10.77
CA GLY A 99 -12.20 -7.92 -10.48
C GLY A 99 -12.65 -8.73 -11.71
N THR A 100 -12.39 -8.25 -12.93
CA THR A 100 -12.87 -8.88 -14.16
C THR A 100 -11.71 -9.56 -14.91
N PRO A 101 -11.86 -10.84 -15.32
CA PRO A 101 -10.89 -11.48 -16.21
C PRO A 101 -10.75 -10.69 -17.51
N VAL A 102 -9.56 -10.67 -18.11
CA VAL A 102 -9.25 -9.89 -19.33
C VAL A 102 -10.19 -10.21 -20.49
N ASN A 103 -10.69 -11.45 -20.55
CA ASN A 103 -11.57 -11.92 -21.63
C ASN A 103 -13.06 -11.66 -21.38
N ASP A 104 -13.43 -11.21 -20.18
CA ASP A 104 -14.82 -10.89 -19.84
C ASP A 104 -15.12 -9.42 -20.19
N PRO A 105 -16.35 -9.10 -20.63
CA PRO A 105 -16.75 -7.71 -20.77
C PRO A 105 -16.71 -7.01 -19.41
N PRO A 106 -16.23 -5.75 -19.34
CA PRO A 106 -16.19 -5.01 -18.09
C PRO A 106 -17.63 -4.85 -17.54
N ILE A 107 -17.83 -5.23 -16.28
CA ILE A 107 -19.14 -5.15 -15.60
C ILE A 107 -19.49 -3.72 -15.18
N SER A 108 -18.52 -2.80 -15.16
CA SER A 108 -18.64 -1.42 -14.68
C SER A 108 -17.68 -0.52 -15.45
N SER A 109 -18.10 0.70 -15.78
CA SER A 109 -17.24 1.75 -16.35
C SER A 109 -16.34 2.44 -15.31
N ASP A 110 -16.67 2.27 -14.02
CA ASP A 110 -15.85 2.79 -12.93
C ASP A 110 -14.88 1.68 -12.52
N ASP A 111 -13.63 1.79 -12.97
CA ASP A 111 -12.58 0.93 -12.47
C ASP A 111 -12.32 1.26 -11.00
N SER A 112 -12.29 0.25 -10.14
CA SER A 112 -11.94 0.45 -8.74
C SER A 112 -10.46 0.82 -8.63
N GLN A 113 -10.17 1.77 -7.76
CA GLN A 113 -8.84 2.34 -7.61
C GLN A 113 -8.41 2.35 -6.15
N MET A 114 -7.15 2.00 -5.92
CA MET A 114 -6.43 2.22 -4.68
C MET A 114 -5.35 3.26 -4.94
N VAL A 115 -5.29 4.30 -4.11
CA VAL A 115 -4.38 5.43 -4.27
C VAL A 115 -3.53 5.56 -3.01
N PHE A 116 -2.22 5.49 -3.19
CA PHE A 116 -1.21 5.81 -2.19
C PHE A 116 -0.62 7.17 -2.51
N PHE A 117 -0.49 8.07 -1.53
CA PHE A 117 -0.05 9.44 -1.77
C PHE A 117 0.65 10.04 -0.55
N THR A 118 1.52 11.01 -0.78
CA THR A 118 2.13 11.81 0.30
C THR A 118 1.19 12.92 0.77
N GLN A 119 1.31 13.32 2.03
CA GLN A 119 0.70 14.54 2.55
C GLN A 119 1.79 15.53 2.95
N SER A 120 1.53 16.83 2.78
CA SER A 120 2.52 17.85 3.13
C SER A 120 2.86 17.76 4.63
N GLY A 121 4.15 17.60 4.91
CA GLY A 121 4.67 17.49 6.28
C GLY A 121 4.51 16.10 6.94
N SER A 122 3.92 15.10 6.27
CA SER A 122 3.81 13.76 6.83
C SER A 122 5.13 12.98 6.76
N THR A 123 5.29 12.04 7.69
CA THR A 123 6.35 11.01 7.69
C THR A 123 5.81 9.63 7.33
N TYR A 124 4.54 9.58 6.91
CA TYR A 124 3.81 8.39 6.50
C TYR A 124 3.27 8.54 5.08
N LEU A 125 2.93 7.41 4.45
CA LEU A 125 2.15 7.37 3.20
C LEU A 125 0.67 7.31 3.53
N ALA A 126 -0.16 8.12 2.88
CA ALA A 126 -1.60 8.01 2.98
C ALA A 126 -2.12 7.02 1.94
N CYS A 127 -3.13 6.23 2.29
CA CYS A 127 -3.81 5.32 1.38
C CYS A 127 -5.33 5.53 1.45
N ARG A 128 -5.99 5.43 0.31
CA ARG A 128 -7.44 5.27 0.21
C ARG A 128 -7.79 4.40 -0.98
N TYR A 129 -8.92 3.73 -0.94
CA TYR A 129 -9.46 3.05 -2.11
C TYR A 129 -10.92 3.39 -2.34
N LYS A 130 -11.32 3.35 -3.62
CA LYS A 130 -12.69 3.46 -4.09
C LYS A 130 -13.00 2.20 -4.90
N THR A 131 -14.03 1.48 -4.50
CA THR A 131 -14.70 0.48 -5.32
C THR A 131 -16.10 1.00 -5.69
N ALA A 132 -16.88 0.26 -6.48
CA ALA A 132 -18.27 0.67 -6.71
C ALA A 132 -19.15 0.47 -5.47
N LEU A 133 -18.72 -0.35 -4.50
CA LEU A 133 -19.46 -0.60 -3.26
C LEU A 133 -19.10 0.38 -2.14
N VAL A 134 -17.83 0.75 -2.01
CA VAL A 134 -17.35 1.51 -0.86
C VAL A 134 -16.18 2.43 -1.24
N SER A 135 -16.14 3.60 -0.61
CA SER A 135 -14.94 4.43 -0.55
C SER A 135 -14.40 4.36 0.86
N SER A 136 -13.12 4.00 1.00
CA SER A 136 -12.46 3.99 2.30
C SER A 136 -12.22 5.43 2.79
N GLN A 137 -12.11 5.60 4.10
CA GLN A 137 -11.45 6.79 4.64
C GLN A 137 -9.96 6.76 4.30
N ILE A 138 -9.30 7.92 4.40
CA ILE A 138 -7.84 8.00 4.29
C ILE A 138 -7.23 7.29 5.51
N GLN A 139 -6.31 6.37 5.24
CA GLN A 139 -5.55 5.66 6.26
C GLN A 139 -4.08 6.06 6.16
N ALA A 140 -3.44 6.30 7.31
CA ALA A 140 -2.01 6.54 7.37
C ALA A 140 -1.27 5.20 7.42
N LEU A 141 -0.25 5.03 6.60
CA LEU A 141 0.63 3.86 6.58
C LEU A 141 1.97 4.25 7.17
N TYR A 142 2.13 3.89 8.44
CA TYR A 142 3.40 3.99 9.15
C TYR A 142 4.19 2.70 8.91
N PHE A 143 5.43 2.85 8.46
CA PHE A 143 6.35 1.74 8.25
C PHE A 143 7.33 1.72 9.42
N ASP A 144 7.25 0.68 10.27
CA ASP A 144 8.21 0.44 11.34
C ASP A 144 9.39 -0.37 10.79
N ASP A 145 10.30 0.29 10.09
CA ASP A 145 11.53 -0.37 9.66
C ASP A 145 12.79 0.41 10.04
N GLU A 146 13.86 -0.37 10.21
CA GLU A 146 15.22 0.13 10.40
C GLU A 146 15.68 1.01 9.21
N GLY A 147 14.91 1.02 8.10
CA GLY A 147 15.13 1.91 6.96
C GLY A 147 15.17 3.39 7.34
N TYR A 148 14.41 3.81 8.36
CA TYR A 148 14.44 5.19 8.87
C TYR A 148 15.82 5.57 9.45
N SER A 149 16.41 4.72 10.30
CA SER A 149 17.72 4.99 10.90
C SER A 149 18.86 4.85 9.88
N HIS A 150 18.72 3.93 8.92
CA HIS A 150 19.65 3.77 7.80
C HIS A 150 19.62 4.94 6.81
N PHE A 151 18.43 5.47 6.49
CA PHE A 151 18.24 6.66 5.65
C PHE A 151 18.94 7.88 6.24
N LEU A 152 18.76 8.12 7.55
CA LEU A 152 19.43 9.22 8.26
C LEU A 152 20.95 9.07 8.33
N ALA A 153 21.45 7.83 8.40
CA ALA A 153 22.88 7.55 8.56
C ALA A 153 23.68 7.70 7.25
N GLN A 154 23.04 7.63 6.08
CA GLN A 154 23.71 7.67 4.77
C GLN A 154 23.12 8.76 3.86
N VAL A 155 23.47 10.00 4.16
CA VAL A 155 23.19 11.15 3.28
C VAL A 155 23.88 10.92 1.92
N GLY A 156 23.11 10.54 0.90
CA GLY A 156 23.59 10.46 -0.49
C GLY A 156 23.55 9.10 -1.18
N SER A 157 23.19 8.00 -0.48
CA SER A 157 22.94 6.71 -1.15
C SER A 157 21.48 6.63 -1.63
N LYS A 158 21.29 6.07 -2.84
CA LYS A 158 19.97 5.73 -3.44
C LYS A 158 19.51 4.30 -3.15
N THR A 159 20.31 3.53 -2.40
CA THR A 159 20.04 2.12 -2.15
C THR A 159 20.53 1.80 -0.75
N LEU A 160 19.59 1.89 0.20
CA LEU A 160 19.83 1.67 1.62
C LEU A 160 19.08 0.48 2.19
N TRP A 161 18.22 -0.15 1.38
CA TRP A 161 17.46 -1.31 1.78
C TRP A 161 18.29 -2.58 1.55
N HIS A 162 18.94 -3.06 2.61
CA HIS A 162 19.36 -4.45 2.66
C HIS A 162 18.11 -5.33 2.77
N GLU A 163 17.82 -6.12 1.73
CA GLU A 163 16.97 -7.32 1.56
C GLU A 163 16.10 -7.84 2.74
N HIS A 164 15.49 -6.95 3.50
CA HIS A 164 14.54 -7.26 4.55
C HIS A 164 13.19 -6.64 4.16
N THR A 165 12.72 -7.01 2.97
CA THR A 165 11.34 -6.83 2.54
C THR A 165 10.43 -7.76 3.35
N HIS A 166 10.37 -7.57 4.66
CA HIS A 166 9.34 -8.20 5.48
C HIS A 166 8.00 -7.68 4.98
N SER A 167 7.02 -8.59 4.82
CA SER A 167 5.66 -8.24 4.44
C SER A 167 5.10 -7.23 5.44
N HIS A 168 4.80 -6.02 4.98
CA HIS A 168 4.24 -4.99 5.85
C HIS A 168 2.76 -5.30 6.09
N SER A 169 2.44 -5.72 7.32
CA SER A 169 1.12 -6.31 7.60
C SER A 169 -0.05 -5.40 7.23
N GLU A 170 0.07 -4.09 7.45
CA GLU A 170 -1.01 -3.13 7.17
C GLU A 170 -1.18 -2.87 5.67
N LEU A 171 -0.07 -2.79 4.94
CA LEU A 171 -0.09 -2.62 3.49
C LEU A 171 -0.70 -3.86 2.82
N SER A 172 -0.26 -5.04 3.24
CA SER A 172 -0.80 -6.33 2.82
C SER A 172 -2.29 -6.45 3.14
N SER A 173 -2.73 -6.06 4.34
CA SER A 173 -4.14 -6.09 4.73
C SER A 173 -4.99 -5.17 3.86
N LEU A 174 -4.56 -3.93 3.61
CA LEU A 174 -5.30 -3.02 2.74
C LEU A 174 -5.44 -3.52 1.31
N ILE A 175 -4.34 -4.01 0.73
CA ILE A 175 -4.35 -4.58 -0.62
C ILE A 175 -5.30 -5.78 -0.67
N SER A 176 -5.20 -6.69 0.29
CA SER A 176 -6.09 -7.86 0.39
C SER A 176 -7.56 -7.46 0.50
N ASP A 177 -7.90 -6.49 1.34
CA ASP A 177 -9.27 -5.99 1.50
C ASP A 177 -9.81 -5.41 0.20
N PHE A 178 -9.01 -4.60 -0.49
CA PHE A 178 -9.40 -4.01 -1.78
C PHE A 178 -9.63 -5.07 -2.86
N ILE A 179 -8.75 -6.06 -2.98
CA ILE A 179 -8.92 -7.17 -3.93
C ILE A 179 -10.18 -7.98 -3.58
N ALA A 180 -10.37 -8.33 -2.30
CA ALA A 180 -11.52 -9.10 -1.84
C ALA A 180 -12.85 -8.36 -2.11
N LEU A 181 -12.90 -7.06 -1.85
CA LEU A 181 -14.08 -6.24 -2.11
C LEU A 181 -14.46 -6.20 -3.60
N ASN A 182 -13.46 -6.13 -4.49
CA ASN A 182 -13.70 -6.20 -5.93
C ASN A 182 -14.28 -7.55 -6.36
N PHE A 183 -13.78 -8.66 -5.81
CA PHE A 183 -14.34 -9.99 -6.09
C PHE A 183 -15.76 -10.15 -5.52
N ILE A 184 -16.02 -9.67 -4.30
CA ILE A 184 -17.35 -9.68 -3.69
C ILE A 184 -18.34 -8.90 -4.56
N GLN A 185 -17.95 -7.72 -5.04
CA GLN A 185 -18.76 -6.90 -5.94
C GLN A 185 -19.12 -7.65 -7.22
N LYS A 186 -18.14 -8.29 -7.86
CA LYS A 186 -18.36 -9.10 -9.07
C LYS A 186 -19.35 -10.23 -8.82
N ARG A 187 -19.18 -10.96 -7.71
CA ARG A 187 -20.11 -12.04 -7.32
C ARG A 187 -21.51 -11.52 -7.04
N ALA A 188 -21.66 -10.38 -6.37
CA ALA A 188 -22.96 -9.77 -6.10
C ALA A 188 -23.70 -9.34 -7.38
N ASN A 189 -22.97 -8.86 -8.39
CA ASN A 189 -23.54 -8.49 -9.68
C ASN A 189 -23.95 -9.72 -10.51
N LEU A 190 -23.20 -10.82 -10.42
CA LEU A 190 -23.55 -12.12 -11.03
C LEU A 190 -24.85 -12.71 -10.45
N SER A 191 -25.09 -12.56 -9.15
CA SER A 191 -26.29 -13.10 -8.47
C SER A 191 -27.57 -12.29 -8.69
N ARG A 192 -27.50 -11.14 -9.37
CA ARG A 192 -28.65 -10.27 -9.67
C ARG A 192 -29.21 -10.48 -11.09
N ILE A 193 -28.67 -11.43 -11.84
CA ILE A 193 -29.12 -11.90 -13.15
C ILE A 193 -29.89 -13.19 -12.96
#